data_AF-A0A428W956-F1
#
_entry.id   AF-A0A428W956-F1
#
_cell.length_a   1.000
_cell.length_b   1.000
_cell.length_c   1.000
_cell.angle_alpha   90.00
_cell.angle_beta   90.00
_cell.angle_gamma   90.00
#
_symmetry.space_group_name_H-M   'P 1'
#
loop_
_entity.id
_entity.type
_entity.pdbx_description
1 polymer ?
#
loop_
_entity_poly.entity_id
_entity_poly.type
_entity_poly.pdbx_seq_one_letter_code
_entity_poly.pdbx_strand_id
1 'polypeptide(L)'
;MPDWSLSRAKARLDRRELLDELTARTRFEVRLHLNEPATNGAYDELTSIFAIGHGECAALLKHHRLLPWWERSLLFRYARRMHGKAITRSVGVVPAEVAPQAARAFGAEIAELAPGAGDTGAKYDLQGRGLLTVFRIAIGARGSTWPDRHEVATTTARNILTCAATFAHRKPWHVVWPVYRVCGLRLWKL
;
A
#
# COMPACT_ATOMS: atom_id res chain seq x y z
N MET A 1 22.67 29.43 20.95
CA MET A 1 22.38 28.77 19.65
C MET A 1 21.12 27.95 19.83
N PRO A 2 20.04 28.20 19.07
CA PRO A 2 18.80 27.46 19.25
C PRO A 2 19.00 26.00 18.81
N ASP A 3 18.34 25.12 19.53
CA ASP A 3 18.51 23.66 19.59
C ASP A 3 17.97 22.96 18.33
N TRP A 4 18.54 23.29 17.16
CA TRP A 4 18.13 22.76 15.87
C TRP A 4 18.26 21.24 15.77
N SER A 5 19.20 20.66 16.53
CA SER A 5 19.39 19.21 16.67
C SER A 5 18.24 18.57 17.44
N LEU A 6 17.78 19.16 18.56
CA LEU A 6 16.62 18.70 19.32
C LEU A 6 15.33 18.88 18.52
N SER A 7 15.18 19.99 17.80
CA SER A 7 14.03 20.22 16.90
C SER A 7 13.95 19.14 15.82
N ARG A 8 15.07 18.76 15.21
CA ARG A 8 15.13 17.72 14.18
C ARG A 8 14.93 16.31 14.75
N ALA A 9 15.41 16.05 15.97
CA ALA A 9 15.19 14.78 16.66
C ALA A 9 13.70 14.60 17.02
N LYS A 10 13.07 15.65 17.55
CA LYS A 10 11.63 15.68 17.82
C LYS A 10 10.81 15.47 16.55
N ALA A 11 11.09 16.21 15.48
CA ALA A 11 10.41 16.05 14.20
C ALA A 11 10.54 14.62 13.59
N ARG A 12 11.64 13.91 13.89
CA ARG A 12 11.80 12.50 13.50
C ARG A 12 10.93 11.57 14.34
N LEU A 13 10.84 11.82 15.65
CA LEU A 13 10.00 11.03 16.56
C LEU A 13 8.54 11.18 16.18
N ASP A 14 8.05 12.42 16.08
CA ASP A 14 6.67 12.74 15.67
C ASP A 14 6.35 12.08 14.32
N ARG A 15 7.32 12.06 13.40
CA ARG A 15 7.14 11.40 12.11
C ARG A 15 7.05 9.88 12.22
N ARG A 16 7.81 9.26 13.12
CA ARG A 16 7.75 7.80 13.35
C ARG A 16 6.39 7.41 13.92
N GLU A 17 5.89 8.17 14.89
CA GLU A 17 4.56 7.97 15.47
C GLU A 17 3.47 8.04 14.41
N LEU A 18 3.51 9.06 13.53
CA LEU A 18 2.56 9.20 12.43
C LEU A 18 2.63 8.03 11.42
N LEU A 19 3.84 7.49 11.15
CA LEU A 19 3.99 6.30 10.30
C LEU A 19 3.39 5.06 10.97
N ASP A 20 3.58 4.91 12.27
CA ASP A 20 3.03 3.81 13.05
C ASP A 20 1.49 3.89 13.12
N GLU A 21 0.93 5.09 13.27
CA GLU A 21 -0.51 5.35 13.23
C GLU A 21 -1.13 4.99 11.87
N LEU A 22 -0.53 5.47 10.76
CA LEU A 22 -0.99 5.13 9.41
C LEU A 22 -0.92 3.61 9.16
N THR A 23 0.16 2.97 9.60
CA THR A 23 0.33 1.51 9.48
C THR A 23 -0.71 0.76 10.32
N ALA A 24 -1.05 1.27 11.52
CA ALA A 24 -2.07 0.69 12.39
C ALA A 24 -3.47 0.80 11.77
N ARG A 25 -3.80 1.94 11.17
CA ARG A 25 -5.07 2.15 10.44
C ARG A 25 -5.23 1.14 9.31
N THR A 26 -4.19 0.93 8.50
CA THR A 26 -4.20 -0.08 7.44
C THR A 26 -4.43 -1.50 7.99
N ARG A 27 -3.78 -1.84 9.11
CA ARG A 27 -3.98 -3.15 9.76
C ARG A 27 -5.40 -3.31 10.30
N PHE A 28 -5.99 -2.24 10.81
CA PHE A 28 -7.37 -2.23 11.31
C PHE A 28 -8.37 -2.49 10.17
N GLU A 29 -8.26 -1.76 9.06
CA GLU A 29 -9.10 -1.95 7.86
C GLU A 29 -9.09 -3.42 7.40
N VAL A 30 -7.89 -3.99 7.26
CA VAL A 30 -7.72 -5.36 6.78
C VAL A 30 -8.25 -6.40 7.77
N ARG A 31 -8.05 -6.19 9.08
CA ARG A 31 -8.60 -7.08 10.11
C ARG A 31 -10.12 -7.02 10.17
N LEU A 32 -10.69 -5.83 10.01
CA LEU A 32 -12.14 -5.66 9.96
C LEU A 32 -12.73 -6.50 8.84
N HIS A 33 -12.17 -6.45 7.64
CA HIS A 33 -12.63 -7.29 6.53
C HIS A 33 -12.49 -8.80 6.79
N LEU A 34 -11.40 -9.24 7.43
CA LEU A 34 -11.21 -10.66 7.76
C LEU A 34 -12.26 -11.18 8.76
N ASN A 35 -12.78 -10.31 9.63
CA ASN A 35 -13.79 -10.64 10.63
C ASN A 35 -15.22 -10.43 10.10
N GLU A 36 -15.42 -9.42 9.26
CA GLU A 36 -16.71 -8.98 8.71
C GLU A 36 -16.59 -8.80 7.18
N PRO A 37 -16.56 -9.88 6.39
CA PRO A 37 -16.33 -9.81 4.95
C PRO A 37 -17.53 -9.22 4.17
N ALA A 38 -18.67 -8.97 4.83
CA ALA A 38 -19.95 -8.65 4.20
C ALA A 38 -20.25 -7.14 4.05
N THR A 39 -19.37 -6.25 4.48
CA THR A 39 -19.71 -4.82 4.61
C THR A 39 -19.39 -4.01 3.35
N ASN A 40 -20.46 -3.69 2.61
CA ASN A 40 -20.70 -2.55 1.70
C ASN A 40 -19.57 -2.02 0.79
N GLY A 41 -19.88 -1.99 -0.51
CA GLY A 41 -19.06 -1.48 -1.62
C GLY A 41 -18.62 -0.02 -1.48
N ALA A 42 -17.51 0.18 -0.77
CA ALA A 42 -16.80 1.47 -0.74
C ALA A 42 -15.75 1.59 -1.85
N TYR A 43 -15.55 0.53 -2.64
CA TYR A 43 -14.44 0.40 -3.60
C TYR A 43 -14.95 0.01 -5.00
N ASP A 44 -16.11 0.52 -5.37
CA ASP A 44 -16.81 0.14 -6.61
C ASP A 44 -16.08 0.66 -7.86
N GLU A 45 -15.35 1.77 -7.74
CA GLU A 45 -14.65 2.42 -8.85
C GLU A 45 -13.12 2.42 -8.69
N LEU A 46 -12.40 2.05 -9.76
CA LEU A 46 -10.92 2.08 -9.79
C LEU A 46 -10.33 3.48 -9.57
N THR A 47 -11.02 4.51 -10.03
CA THR A 47 -10.69 5.93 -9.79
C THR A 47 -10.69 6.26 -8.31
N SER A 48 -11.69 5.79 -7.58
CA SER A 48 -11.81 5.96 -6.13
C SER A 48 -10.72 5.19 -5.38
N ILE A 49 -10.46 3.94 -5.78
CA ILE A 49 -9.36 3.13 -5.21
C ILE A 49 -8.01 3.82 -5.43
N PHE A 50 -7.77 4.35 -6.64
CA PHE A 50 -6.54 5.08 -6.96
C PHE A 50 -6.42 6.36 -6.12
N ALA A 51 -7.47 7.18 -6.01
CA ALA A 51 -7.44 8.42 -5.27
C ALA A 51 -7.18 8.20 -3.76
N ILE A 52 -7.84 7.20 -3.16
CA ILE A 52 -7.61 6.80 -1.76
C ILE A 52 -6.16 6.33 -1.58
N GLY A 53 -5.70 5.41 -2.44
CA GLY A 53 -4.34 4.90 -2.38
C GLY A 53 -3.28 6.00 -2.57
N HIS A 54 -3.54 6.98 -3.45
CA HIS A 54 -2.69 8.14 -3.65
C HIS A 54 -2.60 9.01 -2.40
N GLY A 55 -3.74 9.34 -1.78
CA GLY A 55 -3.77 10.13 -0.55
C GLY A 55 -2.99 9.47 0.60
N GLU A 56 -3.19 8.16 0.79
CA GLU A 56 -2.48 7.38 1.81
C GLU A 56 -0.97 7.31 1.52
N CYS A 57 -0.59 7.03 0.26
CA CYS A 57 0.80 6.97 -0.14
C CYS A 57 1.50 8.34 0.00
N ALA A 58 0.82 9.43 -0.35
CA ALA A 58 1.31 10.78 -0.13
C ALA A 58 1.50 11.09 1.36
N ALA A 59 0.54 10.70 2.21
CA ALA A 59 0.66 10.85 3.66
C ALA A 59 1.86 10.07 4.22
N LEU A 60 2.12 8.86 3.71
CA LEU A 60 3.29 8.05 4.05
C LEU A 60 4.62 8.65 3.58
N LEU A 61 4.65 9.33 2.43
CA LEU A 61 5.88 9.87 1.84
C LEU A 61 6.13 11.36 2.13
N LYS A 62 5.16 12.10 2.66
CA LYS A 62 5.19 13.56 2.89
C LYS A 62 6.50 14.10 3.48
N HIS A 63 7.05 13.40 4.47
CA HIS A 63 8.26 13.84 5.19
C HIS A 63 9.38 12.79 5.20
N HIS A 64 9.45 11.94 4.17
CA HIS A 64 10.48 10.88 4.07
C HIS A 64 11.93 11.42 4.16
N ARG A 65 12.15 12.70 3.86
CA ARG A 65 13.46 13.37 3.95
C ARG A 65 13.96 13.55 5.39
N LEU A 66 13.07 13.55 6.39
CA LEU A 66 13.44 13.65 7.81
C LEU A 66 14.07 12.35 8.34
N LEU A 67 13.70 11.23 7.74
CA LEU A 67 14.16 9.90 8.11
C LEU A 67 15.60 9.65 7.66
N PRO A 68 16.37 8.83 8.41
CA PRO A 68 17.64 8.31 7.96
C PRO A 68 17.47 7.47 6.69
N TRP A 69 18.54 7.37 5.89
CA TRP A 69 18.47 6.78 4.55
C TRP A 69 17.94 5.34 4.54
N TRP A 70 18.29 4.52 5.54
CA TRP A 70 17.85 3.13 5.61
C TRP A 70 16.33 3.04 5.87
N GLU A 71 15.82 3.87 6.78
CA GLU A 71 14.40 3.92 7.14
C GLU A 71 13.57 4.51 5.99
N ARG A 72 14.14 5.49 5.29
CA ARG A 72 13.59 6.02 4.03
C ARG A 72 13.48 4.94 2.96
N SER A 73 14.53 4.15 2.74
CA SER A 73 14.51 3.04 1.78
C SER A 73 13.47 1.98 2.13
N LEU A 74 13.32 1.64 3.42
CA LEU A 74 12.26 0.77 3.90
C LEU A 74 10.87 1.34 3.63
N LEU A 75 10.67 2.63 3.93
CA LEU A 75 9.41 3.31 3.69
C LEU A 75 9.01 3.29 2.20
N PHE A 76 9.94 3.56 1.28
CA PHE A 76 9.65 3.50 -0.16
C PHE A 76 9.32 2.07 -0.62
N ARG A 77 10.02 1.05 -0.10
CA ARG A 77 9.69 -0.35 -0.40
C ARG A 77 8.32 -0.73 0.14
N TYR A 78 8.01 -0.35 1.38
CA TYR A 78 6.72 -0.56 2.00
C TYR A 78 5.60 0.12 1.20
N ALA A 79 5.72 1.42 0.93
CA ALA A 79 4.76 2.18 0.14
C ALA A 79 4.53 1.58 -1.25
N ARG A 80 5.60 1.16 -1.94
CA ARG A 80 5.50 0.52 -3.26
C ARG A 80 4.84 -0.85 -3.19
N ARG A 81 5.06 -1.62 -2.13
CA ARG A 81 4.42 -2.92 -1.94
C ARG A 81 2.94 -2.77 -1.59
N MET A 82 2.59 -1.77 -0.80
CA MET A 82 1.22 -1.54 -0.35
C MET A 82 0.34 -0.90 -1.43
N HIS A 83 0.84 0.15 -2.09
CA HIS A 83 0.06 0.96 -3.03
C HIS A 83 0.44 0.75 -4.49
N GLY A 84 1.54 0.05 -4.78
CA GLY A 84 1.95 -0.24 -6.15
C GLY A 84 2.76 0.86 -6.81
N LYS A 85 3.27 0.55 -8.00
CA LYS A 85 4.18 1.40 -8.78
C LYS A 85 3.47 2.61 -9.38
N ALA A 86 2.26 2.43 -9.88
CA ALA A 86 1.45 3.50 -10.47
C ALA A 86 1.21 4.63 -9.45
N ILE A 87 0.68 4.29 -8.28
CA ILE A 87 0.43 5.24 -7.19
C ILE A 87 1.73 5.84 -6.62
N THR A 88 2.76 5.03 -6.38
CA THR A 88 4.03 5.58 -5.82
C THR A 88 4.74 6.54 -6.76
N ARG A 89 4.58 6.39 -8.08
CA ARG A 89 5.15 7.32 -9.07
C ARG A 89 4.37 8.63 -9.14
N SER A 90 3.04 8.57 -9.06
CA SER A 90 2.19 9.76 -9.18
C SER A 90 2.31 10.72 -8.00
N VAL A 91 2.52 10.22 -6.78
CA VAL A 91 2.70 11.04 -5.56
C VAL A 91 3.87 12.04 -5.64
N GLY A 92 4.89 11.76 -6.47
CA GLY A 92 5.99 12.69 -6.69
C GLY A 92 5.66 13.86 -7.62
N VAL A 93 4.55 13.78 -8.35
CA VAL A 93 4.18 14.69 -9.44
C VAL A 93 2.92 15.48 -9.09
N VAL A 94 1.94 14.87 -8.41
CA VAL A 94 0.65 15.50 -8.12
C VAL A 94 0.42 15.66 -6.62
N PRO A 95 0.03 16.86 -6.15
CA PRO A 95 -0.35 17.09 -4.77
C PRO A 95 -1.55 16.22 -4.35
N ALA A 96 -1.53 15.74 -3.11
CA ALA A 96 -2.57 14.83 -2.60
C ALA A 96 -3.96 15.47 -2.59
N GLU A 97 -4.04 16.79 -2.37
CA GLU A 97 -5.26 17.57 -2.29
C GLU A 97 -6.01 17.62 -3.63
N VAL A 98 -5.27 17.51 -4.75
CA VAL A 98 -5.81 17.62 -6.11
C VAL A 98 -6.08 16.23 -6.71
N ALA A 99 -5.52 15.16 -6.12
CA ALA A 99 -5.59 13.80 -6.66
C ALA A 99 -7.02 13.29 -6.97
N PRO A 100 -8.05 13.52 -6.14
CA PRO A 100 -9.42 13.09 -6.45
C PRO A 100 -9.99 13.77 -7.70
N GLN A 101 -9.69 15.05 -7.90
CA GLN A 101 -10.14 15.84 -9.06
C GLN A 101 -9.29 15.54 -10.29
N ALA A 102 -8.00 15.29 -10.09
CA ALA A 102 -7.03 14.93 -11.11
C ALA A 102 -7.09 13.46 -11.54
N ALA A 103 -8.00 12.64 -10.99
CA ALA A 103 -8.12 11.23 -11.35
C ALA A 103 -8.28 11.03 -12.88
N ARG A 104 -8.93 11.98 -13.58
CA ARG A 104 -9.03 11.97 -15.05
C ARG A 104 -7.67 12.12 -15.76
N ALA A 105 -6.75 12.89 -15.18
CA ALA A 105 -5.39 13.07 -15.72
C ALA A 105 -4.52 11.81 -15.56
N PHE A 106 -4.92 10.89 -14.67
CA PHE A 106 -4.24 9.62 -14.39
C PHE A 106 -4.87 8.43 -15.10
N GLY A 107 -5.55 8.65 -16.21
CA GLY A 107 -6.25 7.58 -16.93
C GLY A 107 -5.35 6.38 -17.26
N ALA A 108 -4.08 6.63 -17.60
CA ALA A 108 -3.10 5.57 -17.87
C ALA A 108 -2.73 4.76 -16.61
N GLU A 109 -2.42 5.44 -15.51
CA GLU A 109 -2.07 4.81 -14.24
C GLU A 109 -3.26 4.06 -13.62
N ILE A 110 -4.47 4.58 -13.77
CA ILE A 110 -5.71 3.93 -13.31
C ILE A 110 -6.00 2.70 -14.19
N ALA A 111 -5.76 2.77 -15.49
CA ALA A 111 -5.91 1.62 -16.38
C ALA A 111 -4.93 0.48 -16.01
N GLU A 112 -3.71 0.80 -15.54
CA GLU A 112 -2.76 -0.21 -15.02
C GLU A 112 -3.31 -0.97 -13.79
N LEU A 113 -4.35 -0.46 -13.11
CA LEU A 113 -4.98 -1.16 -11.97
C LEU A 113 -6.01 -2.22 -12.40
N ALA A 114 -6.57 -2.14 -13.61
CA ALA A 114 -7.62 -3.02 -14.08
C ALA A 114 -7.08 -4.42 -14.42
N PRO A 115 -7.60 -5.53 -13.83
CA PRO A 115 -7.10 -6.88 -14.11
C PRO A 115 -7.28 -7.23 -15.59
N GLY A 116 -6.30 -7.94 -16.18
CA GLY A 116 -6.34 -8.35 -17.59
C GLY A 116 -7.22 -9.60 -17.81
N ALA A 117 -7.63 -9.84 -19.05
CA ALA A 117 -8.30 -11.08 -19.40
C ALA A 117 -7.31 -12.26 -19.36
N GLY A 118 -7.66 -13.35 -18.66
CA GLY A 118 -6.83 -14.55 -18.55
C GLY A 118 -5.79 -14.54 -17.42
N ASP A 119 -5.88 -13.58 -16.49
CA ASP A 119 -5.01 -13.41 -15.32
C ASP A 119 -5.22 -14.50 -14.22
N THR A 120 -5.16 -15.78 -14.59
CA THR A 120 -5.32 -16.93 -13.68
C THR A 120 -4.13 -17.13 -12.74
N GLY A 121 -2.95 -16.59 -13.08
CA GLY A 121 -1.78 -16.46 -12.21
C GLY A 121 -1.89 -15.34 -11.17
N ALA A 122 -2.99 -14.58 -11.22
CA ALA A 122 -3.47 -13.36 -10.53
C ALA A 122 -3.24 -13.18 -9.01
N LYS A 123 -2.85 -14.24 -8.31
CA LYS A 123 -3.24 -14.42 -6.90
C LYS A 123 -2.51 -13.62 -5.83
N TYR A 124 -1.32 -13.05 -6.07
CA TYR A 124 -0.47 -12.65 -4.93
C TYR A 124 0.12 -11.24 -4.95
N ASP A 125 0.18 -10.54 -6.09
CA ASP A 125 0.65 -9.13 -6.19
C ASP A 125 0.42 -8.47 -7.57
N LEU A 126 -0.19 -9.18 -8.52
CA LEU A 126 0.51 -9.32 -9.79
C LEU A 126 0.63 -8.04 -10.62
N GLN A 127 1.88 -7.83 -11.05
CA GLN A 127 2.41 -6.74 -11.86
C GLN A 127 2.81 -5.45 -11.09
N GLY A 128 2.69 -5.43 -9.75
CA GLY A 128 3.16 -4.30 -8.94
C GLY A 128 2.11 -3.21 -8.73
N ARG A 129 0.84 -3.61 -8.67
CA ARG A 129 -0.33 -2.75 -8.42
C ARG A 129 -0.55 -2.42 -6.94
N GLY A 130 0.11 -3.15 -6.05
CA GLY A 130 0.07 -2.93 -4.61
C GLY A 130 -0.97 -3.78 -3.90
N LEU A 131 -0.61 -4.29 -2.72
CA LEU A 131 -1.45 -5.20 -1.95
C LEU A 131 -2.79 -4.58 -1.53
N LEU A 132 -2.81 -3.31 -1.08
CA LEU A 132 -4.05 -2.63 -0.69
C LEU A 132 -4.95 -2.37 -1.88
N THR A 133 -4.36 -2.03 -3.03
CA THR A 133 -5.09 -1.82 -4.26
C THR A 133 -5.80 -3.11 -4.69
N VAL A 134 -5.07 -4.23 -4.74
CA VAL A 134 -5.64 -5.54 -5.09
C VAL A 134 -6.71 -5.97 -4.09
N PHE A 135 -6.44 -5.79 -2.80
CA PHE A 135 -7.41 -6.06 -1.73
C PHE A 135 -8.71 -5.28 -1.95
N ARG A 136 -8.62 -3.96 -2.20
CA ARG A 136 -9.77 -3.07 -2.44
C ARG A 136 -10.53 -3.41 -3.73
N ILE A 137 -9.85 -3.79 -4.80
CA ILE A 137 -10.48 -4.27 -6.03
C ILE A 137 -11.26 -5.57 -5.77
N ALA A 138 -10.68 -6.49 -4.98
CA ALA A 138 -11.33 -7.76 -4.65
C ALA A 138 -12.62 -7.56 -3.86
N ILE A 139 -12.65 -6.63 -2.92
CA ILE A 139 -13.86 -6.35 -2.14
C ILE A 139 -14.87 -5.45 -2.87
N GLY A 140 -14.43 -4.70 -3.89
CA GLY A 140 -15.12 -3.52 -4.41
C GLY A 140 -16.33 -3.73 -5.32
N ALA A 141 -16.33 -4.65 -6.28
CA ALA A 141 -17.42 -4.66 -7.27
C ALA A 141 -18.50 -5.72 -6.97
N ARG A 142 -19.63 -5.33 -6.35
CA ARG A 142 -20.78 -6.24 -6.15
C ARG A 142 -21.32 -6.71 -7.51
N GLY A 143 -21.38 -8.03 -7.73
CA GLY A 143 -21.95 -8.62 -8.94
C GLY A 143 -20.97 -8.89 -10.10
N SER A 144 -19.71 -8.44 -10.04
CA SER A 144 -18.72 -8.86 -11.04
C SER A 144 -18.24 -10.30 -10.78
N THR A 145 -18.17 -11.09 -11.85
CA THR A 145 -17.77 -12.51 -11.81
C THR A 145 -16.25 -12.62 -11.65
N TRP A 146 -15.79 -12.61 -10.39
CA TRP A 146 -14.41 -12.93 -10.04
C TRP A 146 -14.39 -14.22 -9.18
N PRO A 147 -14.11 -15.40 -9.79
CA PRO A 147 -14.33 -16.70 -9.15
C PRO A 147 -13.56 -16.94 -7.85
N ASP A 148 -12.34 -16.38 -7.73
CA ASP A 148 -11.43 -16.56 -6.59
C ASP A 148 -11.31 -15.31 -5.71
N ARG A 149 -12.26 -14.38 -5.83
CA ARG A 149 -12.27 -13.09 -5.11
C ARG A 149 -11.97 -13.20 -3.61
N HIS A 150 -12.68 -14.09 -2.91
CA HIS A 150 -12.51 -14.25 -1.48
C HIS A 150 -11.12 -14.79 -1.13
N GLU A 151 -10.60 -15.72 -1.92
CA GLU A 151 -9.26 -16.27 -1.74
C GLU A 151 -8.20 -15.17 -1.91
N VAL A 152 -8.34 -14.35 -2.96
CA VAL A 152 -7.45 -13.21 -3.23
C VAL A 152 -7.52 -12.17 -2.11
N ALA A 153 -8.72 -11.75 -1.70
CA ALA A 153 -8.91 -10.79 -0.61
C ALA A 153 -8.30 -11.29 0.71
N THR A 154 -8.53 -12.55 1.07
CA THR A 154 -8.00 -13.15 2.31
C THR A 154 -6.47 -13.26 2.27
N THR A 155 -5.93 -13.68 1.14
CA THR A 155 -4.50 -13.83 0.94
C THR A 155 -3.78 -12.49 0.95
N THR A 156 -4.29 -11.51 0.20
CA THR A 156 -3.75 -10.15 0.18
C THR A 156 -3.84 -9.50 1.55
N ALA A 157 -4.95 -9.68 2.27
CA ALA A 157 -5.09 -9.27 3.67
C ALA A 157 -3.97 -9.82 4.56
N ARG A 158 -3.70 -11.14 4.51
CA ARG A 158 -2.60 -11.76 5.26
C ARG A 158 -1.23 -11.20 4.89
N ASN A 159 -0.99 -10.94 3.60
CA ASN A 159 0.25 -10.34 3.12
C ASN A 159 0.41 -8.88 3.59
N ILE A 160 -0.67 -8.11 3.61
CA ILE A 160 -0.70 -6.75 4.15
C ILE A 160 -0.32 -6.77 5.63
N LEU A 161 -0.96 -7.63 6.42
CA LEU A 161 -0.67 -7.74 7.86
C LEU A 161 0.78 -8.12 8.13
N THR A 162 1.33 -9.06 7.36
CA THR A 162 2.75 -9.44 7.44
C THR A 162 3.66 -8.26 7.09
N CYS A 163 3.44 -7.59 5.95
CA CYS A 163 4.26 -6.45 5.52
C CYS A 163 4.20 -5.29 6.52
N ALA A 164 3.00 -4.96 7.01
CA ALA A 164 2.77 -3.92 7.99
C ALA A 164 3.44 -4.23 9.33
N ALA A 165 3.41 -5.49 9.79
CA ALA A 165 4.10 -5.91 11.00
C ALA A 165 5.63 -5.80 10.84
N THR A 166 6.19 -6.26 9.72
CA THR A 166 7.63 -6.13 9.44
C THR A 166 8.08 -4.67 9.38
N PHE A 167 7.25 -3.78 8.80
CA PHE A 167 7.53 -2.36 8.75
C PHE A 167 7.42 -1.68 10.13
N ALA A 168 6.42 -2.04 10.94
CA ALA A 168 6.32 -1.56 12.32
C ALA A 168 7.55 -1.96 13.15
N HIS A 169 8.04 -3.19 12.98
CA HIS A 169 9.28 -3.66 13.59
C HIS A 169 10.54 -3.30 12.79
N ARG A 170 10.53 -2.19 12.03
CA ARG A 170 11.63 -1.72 11.16
C ARG A 170 13.01 -1.79 11.84
N LYS A 171 13.89 -2.64 11.30
CA LYS A 171 15.31 -2.74 11.66
C LYS A 171 16.21 -2.51 10.44
N PRO A 172 17.46 -2.07 10.61
CA PRO A 172 18.33 -1.71 9.48
C PRO A 172 18.53 -2.85 8.46
N TRP A 173 18.62 -4.10 8.91
CA TRP A 173 18.77 -5.27 8.02
C TRP A 173 17.52 -5.60 7.20
N HIS A 174 16.34 -5.05 7.53
CA HIS A 174 15.16 -5.18 6.67
C HIS A 174 15.39 -4.51 5.29
N VAL A 175 16.41 -3.64 5.15
CA VAL A 175 16.81 -3.10 3.84
C VAL A 175 17.35 -4.20 2.92
N VAL A 176 17.86 -5.30 3.47
CA VAL A 176 18.38 -6.47 2.72
C VAL A 176 17.27 -7.51 2.49
N TRP A 177 16.08 -7.30 3.05
CA TRP A 177 14.96 -8.25 2.96
C TRP A 177 14.70 -8.68 1.51
N PRO A 178 14.76 -9.98 1.20
CA PRO A 178 14.49 -10.48 -0.14
C PRO A 178 13.02 -10.24 -0.45
N VAL A 179 12.75 -9.65 -1.60
CA VAL A 179 11.40 -9.51 -2.14
C VAL A 179 10.88 -10.91 -2.40
N TYR A 180 10.00 -11.43 -1.53
CA TYR A 180 9.36 -12.72 -1.79
C TYR A 180 8.62 -12.64 -3.13
N ARG A 181 9.11 -13.38 -4.14
CA ARG A 181 8.29 -13.78 -5.28
C ARG A 181 7.39 -14.91 -4.78
N VAL A 182 6.09 -14.65 -4.72
CA VAL A 182 5.13 -15.73 -4.55
C VAL A 182 4.97 -16.41 -5.90
N CYS A 183 5.88 -17.34 -6.21
CA CYS A 183 5.64 -18.38 -7.20
C CYS A 183 5.17 -19.61 -6.44
N GLY A 184 3.92 -20.01 -6.62
CA GLY A 184 3.38 -21.31 -6.21
C GLY A 184 3.86 -21.85 -4.85
N LEU A 185 3.17 -21.49 -3.77
CA LEU A 185 3.13 -22.26 -2.51
C LEU A 185 4.45 -22.61 -1.78
N ARG A 186 5.59 -21.96 -2.03
CA ARG A 186 6.77 -22.08 -1.15
C ARG A 186 7.47 -20.75 -0.90
N LEU A 187 7.51 -20.35 0.37
CA LEU A 187 8.36 -19.28 0.88
C LEU A 187 9.83 -19.73 0.79
N TRP A 188 10.49 -19.49 -0.35
CA TRP A 188 11.93 -19.62 -0.42
C TRP A 188 12.59 -18.30 -0.03
N LYS A 189 13.47 -18.39 0.95
CA LYS A 189 14.46 -17.37 1.32
C LYS A 189 15.54 -17.41 0.23
N LEU A 190 15.83 -16.28 -0.41
CA LEU A 190 17.09 -16.11 -1.15
C LEU A 190 18.24 -16.06 -0.15
#